data_AF-A0AAJ5ZY30-F1
#
_entry.id   AF-A0AAJ5ZY30-F1
#
_cell.length_a   1.000
_cell.length_b   1.000
_cell.length_c   1.000
_cell.angle_alpha   90.00
_cell.angle_beta   90.00
_cell.angle_gamma   90.00
#
_symmetry.space_group_name_H-M   'P 1'
#
loop_
_entity.id
_entity.type
_entity.pdbx_description
1 polymer ?
#
loop_
_entity_poly.entity_id
_entity_poly.type
_entity_poly.pdbx_seq_one_letter_code
_entity_poly.pdbx_strand_id
1 'polypeptide(L)'
;MIIVFFEYNARPIFFGVTTGKQVTRCSLSREEIANELYDLQQAEWEEGADIPKPEEVQGVARREPAFVDGRWVLLDVVDGVIFVVANLGSGLDYFLMQAAAPNEVYAAEDETDAYDAAERFSSNIADTSVPMPRRRF
;
A
#
# COMPACT_ATOMS: atom_id res chain seq x y z
N MET A 1 -13.37 -6.40 2.16
CA MET A 1 -11.90 -6.42 2.40
C MET A 1 -11.20 -7.18 1.29
N ILE A 2 -9.91 -6.88 1.08
CA ILE A 2 -9.01 -7.52 0.13
C ILE A 2 -7.62 -7.60 0.74
N ILE A 3 -6.78 -8.54 0.27
CA ILE A 3 -5.35 -8.56 0.59
C ILE A 3 -4.58 -8.27 -0.71
N VAL A 4 -3.85 -7.18 -0.72
CA VAL A 4 -2.97 -6.80 -1.81
C VAL A 4 -1.60 -7.46 -1.58
N PHE A 5 -1.07 -8.07 -2.62
CA PHE A 5 0.24 -8.72 -2.63
C PHE A 5 1.10 -8.19 -3.78
N PHE A 6 2.37 -7.96 -3.50
CA PHE A 6 3.35 -7.59 -4.52
C PHE A 6 4.76 -8.03 -4.15
N GLU A 7 5.64 -8.09 -5.14
CA GLU A 7 7.06 -8.37 -4.93
C GLU A 7 7.88 -7.09 -5.07
N TYR A 8 8.70 -6.78 -4.07
CA TYR A 8 9.68 -5.70 -4.12
C TYR A 8 11.02 -6.21 -3.60
N ASN A 9 12.11 -5.99 -4.35
CA ASN A 9 13.44 -6.52 -4.04
C ASN A 9 13.47 -8.04 -3.75
N ALA A 10 12.76 -8.82 -4.57
CA ALA A 10 12.59 -10.28 -4.40
C ALA A 10 11.99 -10.69 -3.04
N ARG A 11 11.22 -9.79 -2.41
CA ARG A 11 10.49 -10.07 -1.17
C ARG A 11 8.99 -9.87 -1.38
N PRO A 12 8.17 -10.84 -0.91
CA PRO A 12 6.73 -10.70 -0.93
C PRO A 12 6.30 -9.68 0.14
N ILE A 13 5.54 -8.67 -0.25
CA ILE A 13 4.93 -7.68 0.65
C ILE A 13 3.41 -7.79 0.53
N PHE A 14 2.75 -7.76 1.67
CA PHE A 14 1.31 -7.85 1.82
C PHE A 14 0.77 -6.64 2.60
N PHE A 15 -0.39 -6.16 2.21
CA PHE A 15 -1.24 -5.30 3.04
C PHE A 15 -2.71 -5.56 2.73
N GLY A 16 -3.60 -5.18 3.63
CA GLY A 16 -5.03 -5.37 3.54
C GLY A 16 -5.77 -4.05 3.42
N VAL A 17 -6.93 -4.08 2.75
CA VAL A 17 -7.86 -2.94 2.68
C VAL A 17 -9.24 -3.46 3.09
N THR A 18 -9.88 -2.84 4.07
CA THR A 18 -11.24 -3.16 4.49
C THR A 18 -12.26 -2.63 3.47
N THR A 19 -13.54 -2.97 3.65
CA THR A 19 -14.58 -2.38 2.81
C THR A 19 -14.82 -0.90 3.13
N GLY A 20 -14.59 -0.46 4.38
CA GLY A 20 -14.59 0.96 4.77
C GLY A 20 -13.32 1.73 4.41
N LYS A 21 -12.44 1.14 3.59
CA LYS A 21 -11.15 1.70 3.11
C LYS A 21 -10.08 1.92 4.17
N GLN A 22 -10.22 1.37 5.37
CA GLN A 22 -9.09 1.27 6.30
C GLN A 22 -8.03 0.34 5.74
N VAL A 23 -6.77 0.68 6.00
CA VAL A 23 -5.60 -0.08 5.53
C VAL A 23 -4.85 -0.69 6.71
N THR A 24 -4.35 -1.91 6.52
CA THR A 24 -3.39 -2.49 7.45
C THR A 24 -2.01 -1.87 7.24
N ARG A 25 -1.10 -2.12 8.17
CA ARG A 25 0.34 -2.01 7.90
C ARG A 25 0.79 -3.02 6.82
N CYS A 26 2.01 -2.87 6.35
CA CYS A 26 2.66 -3.84 5.49
C CYS A 26 3.34 -4.95 6.29
N SER A 27 3.30 -6.17 5.78
CA SER A 27 4.03 -7.31 6.34
C SER A 27 4.55 -8.24 5.24
N LEU A 28 5.56 -9.04 5.59
CA LEU A 28 6.03 -10.17 4.79
C LEU A 28 5.16 -11.43 5.03
N SER A 29 4.25 -11.40 6.00
CA SER A 29 3.36 -12.50 6.37
C SER A 29 1.92 -12.22 5.98
N ARG A 30 1.38 -13.02 5.06
CA ARG A 30 -0.05 -12.97 4.71
C ARG A 30 -0.95 -13.19 5.92
N GLU A 31 -0.56 -14.07 6.85
CA GLU A 31 -1.37 -14.41 8.02
C GLU A 31 -1.48 -13.23 9.00
N GLU A 32 -0.38 -12.49 9.20
CA GLU A 32 -0.42 -11.28 10.03
C GLU A 32 -1.37 -10.24 9.45
N ILE A 33 -1.31 -10.03 8.12
CA ILE A 33 -2.24 -9.12 7.44
C ILE A 33 -3.67 -9.60 7.51
N ALA A 34 -3.93 -10.90 7.34
CA ALA A 34 -5.27 -11.45 7.44
C ALA A 34 -5.89 -11.22 8.83
N ASN A 35 -5.10 -11.41 9.89
CA ASN A 35 -5.56 -11.17 11.26
C ASN A 35 -5.83 -9.68 11.52
N GLU A 36 -4.89 -8.80 11.15
CA GLU A 36 -5.05 -7.35 11.32
C GLU A 36 -6.24 -6.81 10.51
N LEU A 37 -6.41 -7.29 9.29
CA LEU A 37 -7.52 -6.92 8.41
C LEU A 37 -8.88 -7.37 8.97
N TYR A 38 -8.91 -8.54 9.60
CA TYR A 38 -10.10 -9.03 10.29
C TYR A 38 -10.46 -8.13 11.47
N ASP A 39 -9.48 -7.76 12.30
CA ASP A 39 -9.69 -6.88 13.46
C ASP A 39 -10.18 -5.48 13.03
N LEU A 40 -9.58 -4.89 12.00
CA LEU A 40 -10.03 -3.61 11.44
C LEU A 40 -11.46 -3.68 10.90
N GLN A 41 -11.81 -4.76 10.19
CA GLN A 41 -13.16 -4.90 9.67
C GLN A 41 -14.20 -5.11 10.77
N GLN A 42 -13.85 -5.84 11.84
CA GLN A 42 -14.72 -5.99 13.00
C GLN A 42 -14.99 -4.64 13.65
N ALA A 43 -13.96 -3.80 13.81
CA ALA A 43 -14.14 -2.44 14.32
C ALA A 43 -15.09 -1.61 13.45
N GLU A 44 -14.96 -1.66 12.12
CA GLU A 44 -15.89 -0.98 11.21
C GLU A 44 -17.35 -1.46 11.33
N TRP A 45 -17.55 -2.76 11.58
CA TRP A 45 -18.88 -3.33 11.76
C TRP A 45 -19.50 -2.92 13.10
N GLU A 46 -18.70 -2.85 14.16
CA GLU A 46 -19.16 -2.37 15.48
C GLU A 46 -19.57 -0.89 15.45
N GLU A 47 -18.96 -0.09 14.56
CA GLU A 47 -19.30 1.32 14.33
C GLU A 47 -20.58 1.54 13.48
N GLY A 48 -21.21 0.46 13.00
CA GLY A 48 -22.56 0.50 12.42
C GLY A 48 -22.62 0.76 10.91
N ALA A 49 -21.53 0.51 10.17
CA ALA A 49 -21.54 0.61 8.72
C ALA A 49 -22.19 -0.63 8.06
N ASP A 50 -23.18 -0.40 7.19
CA ASP A 50 -23.89 -1.44 6.42
C ASP A 50 -22.96 -1.95 5.30
N ILE A 51 -22.03 -2.84 5.66
CA ILE A 51 -20.89 -3.23 4.83
C ILE A 51 -21.04 -4.68 4.36
N PRO A 52 -21.02 -4.96 3.04
CA PRO A 52 -21.13 -6.31 2.51
C PRO A 52 -19.92 -7.19 2.88
N LYS A 53 -20.18 -8.51 2.94
CA LYS A 53 -19.16 -9.51 3.24
C LYS A 53 -18.00 -9.46 2.24
N PRO A 54 -16.76 -9.71 2.69
CA PRO A 54 -15.60 -9.64 1.82
C PRO A 54 -15.52 -10.72 0.76
N GLU A 55 -14.95 -10.37 -0.39
CA GLU A 55 -14.36 -11.33 -1.33
C GLU A 55 -12.84 -11.40 -1.09
N GLU A 56 -12.29 -12.60 -0.95
CA GLU A 56 -10.83 -12.79 -0.87
C GLU A 56 -10.20 -12.56 -2.24
N VAL A 57 -9.73 -11.34 -2.50
CA VAL A 57 -9.00 -11.00 -3.72
C VAL A 57 -7.50 -11.18 -3.49
N GLN A 58 -6.81 -11.87 -4.40
CA GLN A 58 -5.35 -11.97 -4.43
C GLN A 58 -4.80 -11.27 -5.68
N GLY A 59 -4.03 -10.20 -5.49
CA GLY A 59 -3.38 -9.45 -6.57
C GLY A 59 -1.87 -9.75 -6.65
N VAL A 60 -1.25 -9.63 -7.83
CA VAL A 60 0.22 -9.64 -8.00
C VAL A 60 0.60 -8.32 -8.67
N ALA A 61 1.29 -7.43 -7.96
CA ALA A 61 1.73 -6.20 -8.62
C ALA A 61 2.95 -6.44 -9.52
N ARG A 62 2.97 -5.76 -10.67
CA ARG A 62 4.01 -5.82 -11.69
C ARG A 62 4.37 -4.40 -12.14
N ARG A 63 5.57 -4.23 -12.70
CA ARG A 63 6.04 -2.97 -13.33
C ARG A 63 5.21 -2.54 -14.54
N GLU A 64 4.43 -3.45 -15.10
CA GLU A 64 3.44 -3.17 -16.13
C GLU A 64 2.06 -3.47 -15.54
N PRO A 65 1.03 -2.64 -15.82
CA PRO A 65 -0.32 -2.87 -15.29
C PRO A 65 -0.79 -4.29 -15.59
N ALA A 66 -1.17 -5.03 -14.54
CA ALA A 66 -1.66 -6.38 -14.65
C ALA A 66 -3.10 -6.46 -14.15
N PHE A 67 -3.95 -7.16 -14.91
CA PHE A 67 -5.30 -7.50 -14.49
C PHE A 67 -5.23 -8.78 -13.65
N VAL A 68 -5.49 -8.67 -12.35
CA VAL A 68 -5.47 -9.81 -11.42
C VAL A 68 -6.81 -9.89 -10.73
N ASP A 69 -7.47 -11.05 -10.87
CA ASP A 69 -8.73 -11.37 -10.21
C ASP A 69 -9.83 -10.30 -10.40
N GLY A 70 -10.01 -9.85 -11.64
CA GLY A 70 -11.04 -8.86 -11.98
C GLY A 70 -10.63 -7.39 -11.79
N ARG A 71 -9.42 -7.11 -11.28
CA ARG A 71 -8.99 -5.77 -10.86
C ARG A 71 -7.59 -5.43 -11.41
N TRP A 72 -7.38 -4.18 -11.82
CA TRP A 72 -6.06 -3.69 -12.26
C TRP A 72 -5.22 -3.32 -11.03
N VAL A 73 -4.01 -3.86 -10.92
CA VAL A 73 -3.00 -3.43 -9.94
C VAL A 73 -1.75 -2.94 -10.68
N LEU A 74 -1.40 -1.67 -10.51
CA LEU A 74 -0.17 -1.08 -11.04
C LEU A 74 0.78 -0.78 -9.88
N LEU A 75 2.03 -1.25 -9.97
CA LEU A 75 3.09 -0.88 -9.05
C LEU A 75 4.17 -0.09 -9.76
N ASP A 76 4.43 1.12 -9.26
CA ASP A 76 5.54 1.96 -9.69
C ASP A 76 6.42 2.33 -8.49
N VAL A 77 7.71 2.54 -8.73
CA VAL A 77 8.65 2.98 -7.71
C VAL A 77 9.36 4.23 -8.20
N VAL A 78 8.97 5.38 -7.66
CA VAL A 78 9.50 6.69 -8.01
C VAL A 78 10.13 7.30 -6.76
N ASP A 79 11.40 7.71 -6.86
CA ASP A 79 12.15 8.39 -5.79
C ASP A 79 12.10 7.71 -4.41
N GLY A 80 12.10 6.37 -4.39
CA GLY A 80 12.07 5.59 -3.16
C GLY A 80 10.69 5.49 -2.52
N VAL A 81 9.62 5.79 -3.27
CA VAL A 81 8.22 5.59 -2.89
C VAL A 81 7.63 4.50 -3.77
N ILE A 82 6.97 3.51 -3.16
CA ILE A 82 6.22 2.48 -3.85
C ILE A 82 4.78 2.97 -3.99
N PHE A 83 4.29 3.05 -5.22
CA PHE A 83 2.90 3.33 -5.56
C PHE A 83 2.20 2.02 -5.88
N VAL A 84 1.00 1.84 -5.37
CA VAL A 84 0.10 0.75 -5.72
C VAL A 84 -1.24 1.36 -6.09
N VAL A 85 -1.65 1.22 -7.34
CA VAL A 85 -2.97 1.65 -7.82
C VAL A 85 -3.82 0.41 -8.02
N ALA A 86 -4.96 0.30 -7.34
CA ALA A 86 -5.85 -0.83 -7.43
C ALA A 86 -7.29 -0.40 -7.76
N ASN A 87 -7.99 -1.10 -8.65
CA ASN A 87 -9.43 -0.86 -8.82
C ASN A 87 -10.23 -1.73 -7.84
N LEU A 88 -10.83 -1.15 -6.81
CA LEU A 88 -11.53 -1.93 -5.78
C LEU A 88 -13.05 -2.05 -5.96
N GLY A 89 -13.57 -1.64 -7.12
CA GLY A 89 -14.98 -1.75 -7.50
C GLY A 89 -15.72 -0.40 -7.55
N SER A 90 -15.28 0.61 -6.79
CA SER A 90 -15.84 1.97 -6.81
C SER A 90 -15.04 2.96 -7.66
N GLY A 91 -13.89 2.55 -8.20
CA GLY A 91 -12.94 3.44 -8.86
C GLY A 91 -11.51 2.94 -8.68
N LEU A 92 -10.54 3.79 -9.01
CA LEU A 92 -9.14 3.57 -8.69
C LEU A 92 -8.86 4.06 -7.25
N ASP A 93 -8.19 3.23 -6.48
CA ASP A 93 -7.68 3.54 -5.15
C ASP A 93 -6.14 3.56 -5.21
N TYR A 94 -5.54 4.52 -4.52
CA TYR A 94 -4.11 4.81 -4.59
C TYR A 94 -3.47 4.57 -3.23
N PHE A 95 -2.42 3.75 -3.19
CA PHE A 95 -1.72 3.40 -1.96
C PHE A 95 -0.23 3.68 -2.11
N LEU A 96 0.38 4.25 -1.06
CA LEU A 96 1.77 4.67 -1.06
C LEU A 96 2.53 4.13 0.14
N MET A 97 3.77 3.71 -0.07
CA MET A 97 4.66 3.20 0.98
C MET A 97 6.09 3.68 0.73
N GLN A 98 6.89 3.84 1.78
CA GLN A 98 8.33 4.06 1.62
C GLN A 98 9.02 2.78 1.15
N ALA A 99 9.79 2.86 0.08
CA ALA A 99 10.50 1.70 -0.47
C ALA A 99 11.66 1.22 0.43
N ALA A 100 12.26 2.13 1.21
CA ALA A 100 13.33 1.78 2.16
C ALA A 100 12.81 1.01 3.38
N ALA A 101 11.57 1.29 3.80
CA ALA A 101 10.91 0.67 4.95
C ALA A 101 9.39 0.61 4.70
N PRO A 102 8.92 -0.35 3.88
CA PRO A 102 7.51 -0.46 3.54
C PRO A 102 6.76 -1.11 4.70
N ASN A 103 6.58 -0.37 5.79
CA ASN A 103 5.89 -0.81 7.00
C ASN A 103 4.51 -0.17 7.10
N GLU A 104 4.36 1.08 6.67
CA GLU A 104 3.12 1.83 6.73
C GLU A 104 2.56 2.04 5.32
N VAL A 105 1.24 1.98 5.20
CA VAL A 105 0.50 2.22 3.96
C VAL A 105 -0.28 3.52 4.12
N TYR A 106 -0.07 4.45 3.20
CA TYR A 106 -0.91 5.63 3.06
C TYR A 106 -1.94 5.38 1.96
N ALA A 107 -3.22 5.49 2.28
CA ALA A 107 -4.30 5.48 1.29
C ALA A 107 -4.60 6.91 0.87
N ALA A 108 -4.35 7.25 -0.39
CA ALA A 108 -4.65 8.57 -0.95
C ALA A 108 -6.10 8.64 -1.43
N GLU A 109 -6.70 9.82 -1.33
CA GLU A 109 -8.09 10.04 -1.73
C GLU A 109 -8.27 10.03 -3.26
N ASP A 110 -7.27 10.51 -4.00
CA ASP A 110 -7.23 10.56 -5.46
C ASP A 110 -5.79 10.57 -6.01
N GLU A 111 -5.66 10.69 -7.33
CA GLU A 111 -4.36 10.73 -8.02
C GLU A 111 -3.50 11.94 -7.59
N THR A 112 -4.12 13.10 -7.36
CA THR A 112 -3.38 14.32 -6.99
C THR A 112 -2.83 14.19 -5.58
N ASP A 113 -3.64 13.73 -4.63
CA ASP A 113 -3.20 13.47 -3.25
C ASP A 113 -2.10 12.41 -3.21
N ALA A 114 -2.15 11.41 -4.09
CA ALA A 114 -1.09 10.41 -4.20
C ALA A 114 0.26 11.04 -4.60
N TYR A 115 0.29 11.90 -5.62
CA TYR A 115 1.53 12.58 -6.02
C TYR A 115 2.03 13.55 -4.94
N ASP A 116 1.15 14.34 -4.33
CA ASP A 116 1.50 15.26 -3.24
C ASP A 116 2.07 14.51 -2.02
N ALA A 117 1.49 13.36 -1.67
CA ALA A 117 1.99 12.50 -0.60
C ALA A 117 3.37 11.94 -0.95
N ALA A 118 3.58 11.51 -2.19
CA ALA A 118 4.86 10.98 -2.64
C ALA A 118 6.00 11.99 -2.55
N GLU A 119 5.75 13.27 -2.86
CA GLU A 119 6.73 14.34 -2.67
C GLU A 119 7.12 14.50 -1.19
N ARG A 120 6.18 14.31 -0.25
CA ARG A 120 6.48 14.34 1.19
C ARG A 120 7.31 13.13 1.61
N PHE A 121 6.99 11.95 1.09
CA PHE A 121 7.75 10.73 1.35
C PHE A 121 9.19 10.83 0.82
N SER A 122 9.40 11.36 -0.37
CA SER A 122 10.73 11.54 -0.96
C SER A 122 11.53 12.64 -0.26
N SER A 123 10.89 13.72 0.17
CA SER A 123 11.53 14.79 0.95
C SER A 123 12.06 14.30 2.31
N ASN A 124 11.31 13.40 2.98
CA ASN A 124 11.74 12.80 4.24
C ASN A 124 12.92 11.81 4.08
N ILE A 125 13.05 11.19 2.91
CA ILE A 125 14.20 10.32 2.58
C ILE A 125 15.45 11.19 2.32
N ALA A 126 15.30 12.36 1.69
CA ALA A 126 16.43 13.25 1.44
C ALA A 126 17.07 13.79 2.73
N ASP A 127 16.29 14.00 3.78
CA ASP A 127 16.77 14.57 5.06
C ASP A 127 17.48 13.54 5.97
N THR A 128 17.33 12.24 5.68
CA THR A 128 18.07 11.15 6.37
C THR A 128 19.38 10.77 5.68
N SER A 129 19.76 11.46 4.60
CA SER A 129 21.06 11.30 3.97
C SER A 129 22.18 11.87 4.86
N VAL A 130 22.82 10.96 5.63
CA VAL A 130 23.99 11.24 6.46
C VAL A 130 25.03 12.05 5.67
N PRO A 131 25.57 13.17 6.21
CA PRO A 131 26.58 13.94 5.51
C PRO A 131 27.83 13.09 5.32
N MET A 132 28.19 12.83 4.06
CA MET A 132 29.46 12.20 3.68
C MET A 132 30.62 12.93 4.37
N PRO A 133 31.51 12.22 5.09
CA PRO A 133 32.70 12.85 5.65
C PRO A 133 33.57 13.34 4.50
N ARG A 134 33.71 14.66 4.38
CA ARG A 134 34.65 15.29 3.46
C ARG A 134 36.05 14.79 3.78
N ARG A 135 36.57 13.86 2.98
CA ARG A 135 37.99 13.50 3.00
C ARG A 135 38.78 14.77 2.68
N ARG A 136 39.47 15.33 3.68
CA ARG A 136 40.52 16.32 3.46
C ARG A 136 41.71 15.56 2.86
N PHE A 137 42.13 16.00 1.67
CA PHE A 137 43.42 15.66 1.08
C PHE A 137 44.55 16.33 1.86
#